data_AF-A0A3C0KFM0-F1
#
_entry.id   AF-A0A3C0KFM0-F1
#
_cell.length_a   1.000
_cell.length_b   1.000
_cell.length_c   1.000
_cell.angle_alpha   90.00
_cell.angle_beta   90.00
_cell.angle_gamma   90.00
#
_symmetry.space_group_name_H-M   'P 1'
#
loop_
_entity.id
_entity.type
_entity.pdbx_description
1 polymer ?
#
loop_
_entity_poly.entity_id
_entity_poly.type
_entity_poly.pdbx_seq_one_letter_code
_entity_poly.pdbx_strand_id
1 'polypeptide(L)'
;SYNRYSAIRGGGAGQTAGGIALAKAALTPTLLNPTQALPDNRQYALHPAMGGLAQLFNNGKAAVQLNVGPLVVPLTRAQYNSADRKAYPLPPKLFSHNDQQSVWQSSSPEGSTVGWGGNLGDLALSSNGNSLFTCISVTGNAVYLSGDAALQYQVSTGGAIAINGVKNNV
;
A
#
# COMPACT_ATOMS: atom_id res chain seq x y z
N SER A 1 -15.39 -17.82 -9.60
CA SER A 1 -14.89 -16.81 -8.64
C SER A 1 -15.05 -17.31 -7.20
N TYR A 2 -16.27 -17.35 -6.65
CA TYR A 2 -16.48 -17.77 -5.24
C TYR A 2 -16.17 -19.24 -4.96
N ASN A 3 -16.64 -20.17 -5.80
CA ASN A 3 -16.37 -21.61 -5.61
C ASN A 3 -14.88 -21.92 -5.51
N ARG A 4 -14.04 -21.19 -6.26
CA ARG A 4 -12.59 -21.35 -6.22
C ARG A 4 -11.99 -20.79 -4.92
N TYR A 5 -12.45 -19.62 -4.46
CA TYR A 5 -12.10 -19.11 -3.13
C TYR A 5 -12.50 -20.11 -2.04
N SER A 6 -13.74 -20.60 -2.06
CA SER A 6 -14.28 -21.57 -1.10
C SER A 6 -13.42 -22.83 -1.08
N ALA A 7 -13.14 -23.43 -2.24
CA ALA A 7 -12.31 -24.64 -2.34
C ALA A 7 -10.89 -24.43 -1.79
N ILE A 8 -10.23 -23.32 -2.14
CA ILE A 8 -8.86 -23.02 -1.68
C ILE A 8 -8.82 -22.76 -0.16
N ARG A 9 -9.89 -22.20 0.42
CA ARG A 9 -9.95 -21.81 1.83
C ARG A 9 -10.61 -22.84 2.75
N GLY A 10 -11.00 -24.01 2.21
CA GLY A 10 -11.61 -25.11 2.97
C GLY A 10 -13.12 -24.96 3.23
N GLY A 11 -13.83 -24.17 2.43
CA GLY A 11 -15.26 -23.93 2.58
C GLY A 11 -16.12 -25.18 2.39
N GLY A 12 -17.27 -25.21 3.08
CA GLY A 12 -18.17 -26.34 3.11
C GLY A 12 -19.00 -26.51 1.83
N ALA A 13 -19.68 -27.65 1.74
CA ALA A 13 -20.59 -27.96 0.64
C ALA A 13 -21.67 -26.87 0.48
N GLY A 14 -22.07 -26.59 -0.75
CA GLY A 14 -23.09 -25.58 -1.03
C GLY A 14 -22.67 -24.13 -0.69
N GLN A 15 -21.37 -23.83 -0.70
CA GLN A 15 -20.82 -22.50 -0.36
C GLN A 15 -21.07 -22.07 1.10
N THR A 16 -21.21 -23.05 1.98
CA THR A 16 -21.25 -22.85 3.43
C THR A 16 -19.86 -22.53 3.97
N ALA A 17 -19.80 -22.00 5.20
CA ALA A 17 -18.53 -21.71 5.85
C ALA A 17 -17.75 -23.01 6.10
N GLY A 18 -16.43 -22.93 6.12
CA GLY A 18 -15.53 -24.05 6.40
C GLY A 18 -14.08 -23.62 6.31
N GLY A 19 -13.21 -24.21 7.13
CA GLY A 19 -11.82 -23.75 7.27
C GLY A 19 -11.78 -22.26 7.61
N ILE A 20 -11.19 -21.46 6.72
CA ILE A 20 -11.16 -19.99 6.81
C ILE A 20 -12.00 -19.32 5.70
N ALA A 21 -12.82 -20.09 4.99
CA ALA A 21 -13.76 -19.58 4.01
C ALA A 21 -15.04 -19.14 4.71
N LEU A 22 -15.53 -17.95 4.35
CA LEU A 22 -16.85 -17.49 4.78
C LEU A 22 -17.97 -18.21 4.01
N ALA A 23 -19.18 -18.24 4.56
CA ALA A 23 -20.36 -18.67 3.80
C ALA A 23 -20.73 -17.58 2.79
N LYS A 24 -21.11 -17.94 1.55
CA LYS A 24 -21.43 -16.92 0.53
C LYS A 24 -22.60 -16.04 0.96
N ALA A 25 -23.61 -16.62 1.61
CA ALA A 25 -24.77 -15.89 2.10
C ALA A 25 -24.39 -14.80 3.11
N ALA A 26 -23.35 -15.03 3.92
CA ALA A 26 -22.87 -14.07 4.93
C ALA A 26 -22.25 -12.80 4.31
N LEU A 27 -21.90 -12.83 3.02
CA LEU A 27 -21.35 -11.68 2.30
C LEU A 27 -22.43 -10.77 1.69
N THR A 28 -23.69 -11.22 1.64
CA THR A 28 -24.80 -10.44 1.07
C THR A 28 -24.96 -9.07 1.74
N PRO A 29 -24.89 -8.94 3.09
CA PRO A 29 -25.06 -7.64 3.76
C PRO A 29 -23.94 -6.63 3.46
N THR A 30 -22.78 -7.10 3.01
CA THR A 30 -21.59 -6.28 2.72
C THR A 30 -21.26 -6.25 1.23
N LEU A 31 -22.22 -6.61 0.37
CA LEU A 31 -22.09 -6.50 -1.08
C LEU A 31 -21.82 -5.04 -1.47
N LEU A 32 -20.80 -4.85 -2.30
CA LEU A 32 -20.39 -3.54 -2.78
C LEU A 32 -21.14 -3.20 -4.08
N ASN A 33 -21.65 -1.97 -4.15
CA ASN A 33 -22.40 -1.41 -5.27
C ASN A 33 -21.57 -0.31 -5.94
N PRO A 34 -20.60 -0.65 -6.80
CA PRO A 34 -19.77 0.34 -7.47
C PRO A 34 -20.58 1.17 -8.47
N THR A 35 -20.25 2.44 -8.62
CA THR A 35 -20.88 3.34 -9.61
C THR A 35 -20.61 2.92 -11.06
N GLN A 36 -19.50 2.22 -11.30
CA GLN A 36 -19.19 1.55 -12.56
C GLN A 36 -19.22 0.03 -12.35
N ALA A 37 -19.99 -0.66 -13.19
CA ALA A 37 -20.03 -2.12 -13.15
C ALA A 37 -18.64 -2.71 -13.46
N LEU A 38 -18.25 -3.73 -12.69
CA LEU A 38 -16.98 -4.41 -12.92
C LEU A 38 -17.09 -5.34 -14.15
N PRO A 39 -15.97 -5.59 -14.86
CA PRO A 39 -15.93 -6.52 -15.97
C PRO A 39 -16.54 -7.88 -15.61
N ASP A 40 -17.19 -8.51 -16.59
CA ASP A 40 -17.86 -9.82 -16.47
C ASP A 40 -18.92 -9.90 -15.35
N ASN A 41 -19.55 -8.78 -15.00
CA ASN A 41 -20.50 -8.67 -13.88
C ASN A 41 -19.91 -9.15 -12.55
N ARG A 42 -18.60 -8.93 -12.34
CA ARG A 42 -17.94 -9.33 -11.09
C ARG A 42 -18.52 -8.55 -9.91
N GLN A 43 -18.73 -9.27 -8.81
CA GLN A 43 -19.19 -8.69 -7.56
C GLN A 43 -18.14 -8.91 -6.47
N TYR A 44 -17.98 -7.91 -5.63
CA TYR A 44 -17.18 -7.99 -4.41
C TYR A 44 -18.03 -7.67 -3.19
N ALA A 45 -17.64 -8.22 -2.06
CA ALA A 45 -18.20 -7.92 -0.76
C ALA A 45 -17.04 -7.80 0.23
N LEU A 46 -17.21 -6.98 1.26
CA LEU A 46 -16.27 -6.91 2.37
C LEU A 46 -16.54 -8.03 3.38
N HIS A 47 -15.61 -8.23 4.31
CA HIS A 47 -15.82 -9.15 5.42
C HIS A 47 -17.12 -8.79 6.19
N PRO A 48 -17.92 -9.75 6.70
CA PRO A 48 -19.21 -9.47 7.35
C PRO A 48 -19.14 -8.46 8.51
N ALA A 49 -17.99 -8.40 9.21
CA ALA A 49 -17.73 -7.44 10.28
C ALA A 49 -17.50 -5.99 9.80
N MET A 50 -17.36 -5.75 8.49
CA MET A 50 -17.02 -4.45 7.90
C MET A 50 -18.25 -3.70 7.35
N GLY A 51 -19.41 -3.86 7.99
CA GLY A 51 -20.67 -3.24 7.55
C GLY A 51 -20.57 -1.72 7.38
N GLY A 52 -19.90 -1.04 8.31
CA GLY A 52 -19.69 0.41 8.23
C GLY A 52 -18.87 0.84 7.01
N LEU A 53 -17.81 0.09 6.66
CA LEU A 53 -17.02 0.41 5.47
C LEU A 53 -17.80 0.11 4.18
N ALA A 54 -18.58 -0.97 4.16
CA ALA A 54 -19.46 -1.28 3.03
C ALA A 54 -20.50 -0.17 2.83
N GLN A 55 -21.07 0.37 3.91
CA GLN A 55 -21.98 1.50 3.86
C GLN A 55 -21.31 2.77 3.34
N LEU A 56 -20.09 3.09 3.79
CA LEU A 56 -19.34 4.23 3.26
C LEU A 56 -19.08 4.10 1.76
N PHE A 57 -18.67 2.92 1.30
CA PHE A 57 -18.45 2.65 -0.12
C PHE A 57 -19.75 2.81 -0.92
N ASN A 58 -20.83 2.16 -0.48
CA ASN A 58 -22.12 2.19 -1.15
C ASN A 58 -22.77 3.59 -1.14
N ASN A 59 -22.39 4.46 -0.21
CA ASN A 59 -22.79 5.86 -0.15
C ASN A 59 -21.86 6.81 -0.94
N GLY A 60 -20.87 6.29 -1.67
CA GLY A 60 -19.90 7.10 -2.42
C GLY A 60 -18.90 7.86 -1.54
N LYS A 61 -18.75 7.48 -0.27
CA LYS A 61 -17.83 8.09 0.71
C LYS A 61 -16.54 7.27 0.92
N ALA A 62 -16.40 6.15 0.23
CA ALA A 62 -15.17 5.37 0.18
C ALA A 62 -14.99 4.80 -1.24
N ALA A 63 -13.73 4.64 -1.65
CA ALA A 63 -13.36 3.98 -2.89
C ALA A 63 -12.35 2.86 -2.61
N VAL A 64 -12.30 1.87 -3.48
CA VAL A 64 -11.31 0.78 -3.42
C VAL A 64 -10.36 0.95 -4.58
N GLN A 65 -9.07 1.03 -4.29
CA GLN A 65 -8.04 0.95 -5.30
C GLN A 65 -7.58 -0.51 -5.43
N LEU A 66 -7.93 -1.14 -6.54
CA LEU A 66 -7.56 -2.53 -6.83
C LEU A 66 -6.24 -2.58 -7.61
N ASN A 67 -5.55 -3.73 -7.52
CA ASN A 67 -4.35 -4.04 -8.30
C ASN A 67 -3.20 -3.03 -8.10
N VAL A 68 -3.09 -2.51 -6.88
CA VAL A 68 -2.03 -1.60 -6.47
C VAL A 68 -0.75 -2.39 -6.24
N GLY A 69 0.34 -1.98 -6.89
CA GLY A 69 1.64 -2.64 -6.79
C GLY A 69 2.70 -1.97 -7.66
N PRO A 70 3.96 -2.44 -7.60
CA PRO A 70 5.10 -1.78 -8.23
C PRO A 70 5.21 -2.03 -9.75
N LEU A 71 4.20 -2.62 -10.38
CA LEU A 71 4.23 -2.86 -11.83
C LEU A 71 4.23 -1.53 -12.59
N VAL A 72 5.18 -1.35 -13.50
CA VAL A 72 5.28 -0.14 -14.34
C VAL A 72 4.47 -0.24 -15.64
N VAL A 73 4.04 -1.45 -16.00
CA VAL A 73 3.13 -1.72 -17.12
C VAL A 73 2.10 -2.79 -16.74
N PRO A 74 0.88 -2.77 -17.31
CA PRO A 74 -0.07 -3.87 -17.15
C PRO A 74 0.51 -5.19 -17.65
N LEU A 75 0.25 -6.28 -16.92
CA LEU A 75 0.78 -7.61 -17.19
C LEU A 75 -0.32 -8.66 -17.16
N THR A 76 -0.40 -9.47 -18.21
CA THR A 76 -1.17 -10.72 -18.22
C THR A 76 -0.32 -11.87 -17.67
N ARG A 77 -0.97 -12.97 -17.28
CA ARG A 77 -0.26 -14.17 -16.81
C ARG A 77 0.70 -14.76 -17.86
N ALA A 78 0.32 -14.70 -19.14
CA ALA A 78 1.16 -15.21 -20.23
C ALA A 78 2.42 -14.34 -20.40
N GLN A 79 2.26 -13.01 -20.37
CA GLN A 79 3.38 -12.07 -20.42
C GLN A 79 4.29 -12.21 -19.20
N TYR A 80 3.71 -12.36 -18.01
CA TYR A 80 4.46 -12.64 -16.77
C TYR A 80 5.35 -13.88 -16.88
N ASN A 81 4.85 -14.96 -17.50
CA ASN A 81 5.60 -16.19 -17.71
C ASN A 81 6.54 -16.13 -18.93
N SER A 82 6.51 -15.06 -19.71
CA SER A 82 7.35 -14.91 -20.91
C SER A 82 8.76 -14.43 -20.56
N ALA A 83 9.68 -14.64 -21.50
CA ALA A 83 11.06 -14.15 -21.39
C ALA A 83 11.23 -12.67 -21.79
N ASP A 84 10.20 -12.03 -22.37
CA ASP A 84 10.31 -10.66 -22.88
C ASP A 84 10.20 -9.62 -21.75
N ARG A 85 11.34 -9.40 -21.06
CA ARG A 85 11.45 -8.38 -20.01
C ARG A 85 11.68 -6.98 -20.53
N LYS A 86 11.86 -6.82 -21.85
CA LYS A 86 12.00 -5.51 -22.48
C LYS A 86 10.62 -4.88 -22.67
N ALA A 87 9.66 -5.62 -23.22
CA ALA A 87 8.27 -5.17 -23.32
C ALA A 87 7.51 -5.29 -22.00
N TYR A 88 7.83 -6.30 -21.19
CA TYR A 88 7.15 -6.60 -19.92
C TYR A 88 8.12 -6.68 -18.74
N PRO A 89 8.74 -5.55 -18.36
CA PRO A 89 9.65 -5.52 -17.22
C PRO A 89 8.91 -5.96 -15.95
N LEU A 90 9.56 -6.81 -15.15
CA LEU A 90 9.07 -7.19 -13.84
C LEU A 90 9.81 -6.38 -12.77
N PRO A 91 9.11 -5.92 -11.72
CA PRO A 91 9.76 -5.31 -10.57
C PRO A 91 10.80 -6.26 -9.95
N PRO A 92 11.87 -5.71 -9.39
CA PRO A 92 12.89 -6.49 -8.70
C PRO A 92 12.23 -7.31 -7.58
N LYS A 93 12.67 -8.58 -7.45
CA LYS A 93 12.29 -9.47 -6.34
C LYS A 93 10.77 -9.51 -6.06
N LEU A 94 9.96 -9.61 -7.11
CA LEU A 94 8.52 -9.77 -6.97
C LEU A 94 8.19 -10.89 -5.96
N PHE A 95 7.20 -10.65 -5.08
CA PHE A 95 6.83 -11.46 -3.90
C PHE A 95 7.72 -11.31 -2.66
N SER A 96 8.80 -10.52 -2.73
CA SER A 96 9.57 -10.12 -1.55
C SER A 96 8.91 -8.91 -0.88
N HIS A 97 8.53 -9.04 0.39
CA HIS A 97 7.79 -8.01 1.10
C HIS A 97 8.65 -6.77 1.42
N ASN A 98 9.93 -6.97 1.78
CA ASN A 98 10.86 -5.87 2.08
C ASN A 98 11.23 -5.06 0.81
N ASP A 99 11.46 -5.74 -0.32
CA ASP A 99 11.76 -5.11 -1.60
C ASP A 99 10.57 -4.28 -2.08
N GLN A 100 9.35 -4.83 -1.97
CA GLN A 100 8.15 -4.09 -2.33
C GLN A 100 7.98 -2.85 -1.43
N GLN A 101 8.15 -2.98 -0.11
CA GLN A 101 8.11 -1.82 0.77
C GLN A 101 9.16 -0.76 0.38
N SER A 102 10.37 -1.19 0.04
CA SER A 102 11.45 -0.29 -0.41
C SER A 102 11.07 0.43 -1.70
N VAL A 103 10.52 -0.27 -2.69
CA VAL A 103 10.05 0.33 -3.95
C VAL A 103 8.92 1.33 -3.70
N TRP A 104 8.03 1.07 -2.75
CA TRP A 104 6.97 2.02 -2.39
C TRP A 104 7.50 3.31 -1.75
N GLN A 105 8.56 3.20 -0.95
CA GLN A 105 9.18 4.35 -0.29
C GLN A 105 10.14 5.12 -1.21
N SER A 106 10.85 4.43 -2.10
CA SER A 106 11.98 5.00 -2.84
C SER A 106 11.88 4.96 -4.36
N SER A 107 10.86 4.28 -4.89
CA SER A 107 10.80 3.90 -6.31
C SER A 107 12.01 3.10 -6.79
N SER A 108 12.82 2.57 -5.87
CA SER A 108 14.07 1.86 -6.09
C SER A 108 14.08 0.52 -5.32
N PRO A 109 14.94 -0.44 -5.69
CA PRO A 109 15.06 -1.71 -4.98
C PRO A 109 15.46 -1.53 -3.49
N GLU A 110 15.38 -2.62 -2.71
CA GLU A 110 15.91 -2.64 -1.35
C GLU A 110 17.37 -2.15 -1.28
N GLY A 111 17.66 -1.36 -0.25
CA GLY A 111 18.97 -0.73 -0.05
C GLY A 111 19.06 0.72 -0.55
N SER A 112 18.02 1.26 -1.19
CA SER A 112 17.95 2.70 -1.48
C SER A 112 17.94 3.51 -0.19
N THR A 113 18.76 4.56 -0.16
CA THR A 113 18.81 5.54 0.94
C THR A 113 18.01 6.81 0.64
N VAL A 114 17.52 6.95 -0.59
CA VAL A 114 16.78 8.14 -1.06
C VAL A 114 15.35 7.74 -1.39
N GLY A 115 14.40 8.50 -0.85
CA GLY A 115 12.96 8.36 -1.02
C GLY A 115 12.39 9.42 -1.95
N TRP A 116 11.30 9.10 -2.64
CA TRP A 116 10.66 10.07 -3.52
C TRP A 116 10.01 11.22 -2.74
N GLY A 117 9.55 10.99 -1.50
CA GLY A 117 9.05 12.04 -0.62
C GLY A 117 10.17 12.98 -0.14
N GLY A 118 11.37 12.44 0.07
CA GLY A 118 12.58 13.21 0.36
C GLY A 118 12.99 14.11 -0.81
N ASN A 119 12.91 13.62 -2.05
CA ASN A 119 13.15 14.44 -3.25
C ASN A 119 12.15 15.61 -3.37
N LEU A 120 10.90 15.42 -2.96
CA LEU A 120 9.95 16.53 -2.84
C LEU A 120 10.38 17.51 -1.74
N GLY A 121 10.91 16.97 -0.63
CA GLY A 121 11.55 17.75 0.43
C GLY A 121 12.72 18.60 -0.06
N ASP A 122 13.59 18.07 -0.93
CA ASP A 122 14.73 18.82 -1.50
C ASP A 122 14.27 20.04 -2.31
N LEU A 123 13.17 19.91 -3.05
CA LEU A 123 12.57 21.06 -3.74
C LEU A 123 12.10 22.14 -2.76
N ALA A 124 11.44 21.74 -1.67
CA ALA A 124 10.96 22.67 -0.64
C ALA A 124 12.12 23.28 0.18
N LEU A 125 13.19 22.53 0.38
CA LEU A 125 14.38 22.92 1.14
C LEU A 125 15.04 24.17 0.54
N SER A 126 15.09 24.26 -0.79
CA SER A 126 15.67 25.40 -1.50
C SER A 126 15.04 26.75 -1.14
N SER A 127 13.80 26.74 -0.67
CA SER A 127 13.02 27.92 -0.27
C SER A 127 12.80 28.01 1.24
N ASN A 128 13.39 27.11 2.03
CA ASN A 128 13.17 27.03 3.48
C ASN A 128 14.42 27.47 4.26
N GLY A 129 14.38 28.67 4.85
CA GLY A 129 15.44 29.18 5.72
C GLY A 129 15.60 28.43 7.06
N ASN A 130 14.66 27.55 7.42
CA ASN A 130 14.72 26.69 8.60
C ASN A 130 14.48 25.23 8.22
N SER A 131 15.53 24.58 7.74
CA SER A 131 15.53 23.25 7.12
C SER A 131 15.13 22.08 8.03
N LEU A 132 15.18 22.25 9.36
CA LEU A 132 15.03 21.18 10.34
C LEU A 132 13.68 20.44 10.30
N PHE A 133 12.62 21.09 9.85
CA PHE A 133 11.26 20.52 9.84
C PHE A 133 10.71 20.27 8.43
N THR A 134 11.59 20.24 7.42
CA THR A 134 11.20 20.02 6.02
C THR A 134 10.62 18.62 5.81
N CYS A 135 11.16 17.62 6.50
CA CYS A 135 10.67 16.24 6.47
C CYS A 135 10.57 15.72 7.91
N ILE A 136 9.39 15.29 8.35
CA ILE A 136 9.15 14.76 9.71
C ILE A 136 8.63 13.33 9.60
N SER A 137 9.32 12.38 10.22
CA SER A 137 8.87 11.00 10.37
C SER A 137 8.36 10.75 11.78
N VAL A 138 7.16 10.19 11.92
CA VAL A 138 6.54 9.86 13.21
C VAL A 138 6.58 8.37 13.54
N THR A 139 7.21 7.55 12.69
CA THR A 139 7.28 6.09 12.83
C THR A 139 8.72 5.55 12.75
N GLY A 140 9.73 6.38 13.01
CA GLY A 140 11.15 6.00 12.92
C GLY A 140 11.80 6.30 11.55
N ASN A 141 12.88 5.59 11.18
CA ASN A 141 13.59 5.85 9.93
C ASN A 141 12.76 5.40 8.71
N ALA A 142 12.27 6.37 7.93
CA ALA A 142 11.53 6.12 6.70
C ALA A 142 12.35 6.61 5.50
N VAL A 143 12.87 5.68 4.68
CA VAL A 143 13.57 6.01 3.43
C VAL A 143 12.72 6.96 2.59
N TYR A 144 11.40 6.81 2.62
CA TYR A 144 10.43 7.69 1.97
C TYR A 144 10.71 9.18 2.14
N LEU A 145 11.16 9.60 3.33
CA LEU A 145 11.37 11.01 3.69
C LEU A 145 12.84 11.47 3.59
N SER A 146 13.74 10.60 3.14
CA SER A 146 15.16 10.92 2.99
C SER A 146 15.43 11.42 1.58
N GLY A 147 15.78 12.69 1.41
CA GLY A 147 16.19 13.26 0.12
C GLY A 147 17.69 13.15 -0.10
N ASP A 148 18.17 13.74 -1.19
CA ASP A 148 19.61 13.94 -1.42
C ASP A 148 20.20 14.95 -0.41
N ALA A 149 19.42 15.95 0.00
CA ALA A 149 19.81 16.96 0.99
C ALA A 149 18.85 17.03 2.20
N ALA A 150 17.57 16.70 2.02
CA ALA A 150 16.55 16.70 3.04
C ALA A 150 16.73 15.51 3.99
N LEU A 151 17.09 15.81 5.24
CA LEU A 151 17.18 14.82 6.31
C LEU A 151 15.88 14.79 7.10
N GLN A 152 15.40 13.58 7.39
CA GLN A 152 14.21 13.39 8.23
C GLN A 152 14.48 13.77 9.69
N TYR A 153 13.61 14.61 10.24
CA TYR A 153 13.45 14.75 11.67
C TYR A 153 12.62 13.60 12.22
N GLN A 154 13.21 12.78 13.08
CA GLN A 154 12.56 11.59 13.61
C GLN A 154 11.87 11.89 14.94
N VAL A 155 10.59 11.55 15.01
CA VAL A 155 9.77 11.55 16.22
C VAL A 155 9.49 10.08 16.58
N SER A 156 9.74 9.73 17.84
CA SER A 156 9.51 8.39 18.37
C SER A 156 8.20 8.34 19.17
N THR A 157 7.78 7.15 19.60
CA THR A 157 6.66 7.01 20.55
C THR A 157 6.92 7.72 21.89
N GLY A 158 8.19 8.00 22.21
CA GLY A 158 8.61 8.83 23.36
C GLY A 158 8.64 10.34 23.06
N GLY A 159 8.20 10.77 21.88
CA GLY A 159 8.22 12.16 21.44
C GLY A 159 9.41 12.49 20.53
N ALA A 160 9.57 13.79 20.29
CA ALA A 160 10.56 14.35 19.37
C ALA A 160 11.99 14.11 19.89
N ILE A 161 12.92 13.67 19.01
CA ILE A 161 14.32 13.47 19.42
C ILE A 161 14.95 14.85 19.68
N ALA A 162 15.32 15.11 20.95
CA ALA A 162 15.94 16.36 21.34
C ALA A 162 17.33 16.52 20.69
N ILE A 163 17.52 17.60 19.94
CA ILE A 163 18.80 17.97 19.31
C ILE A 163 19.71 18.55 20.41
N ASN A 164 20.99 18.19 20.42
CA ASN A 164 21.94 18.56 21.49
C ASN A 164 22.01 20.08 21.77
N GLY A 165 21.73 20.95 20.80
CA GLY A 165 21.65 22.41 20.99
C GLY A 165 20.53 22.90 21.91
N VAL A 166 19.56 22.03 22.26
CA VAL A 166 18.48 22.30 23.22
C VAL A 166 18.83 21.75 24.63
N LYS A 167 19.80 20.83 24.73
CA LYS A 167 20.22 20.25 26.02
C LYS A 167 21.20 21.13 26.77
N ASN A 168 22.02 21.87 26.04
CA ASN A 168 23.00 22.78 26.62
C ASN A 168 22.45 24.20 26.52
N ASN A 169 21.70 24.62 27.55
CA ASN A 169 21.58 26.05 27.83
C ASN A 169 22.99 26.63 27.92
N VAL A 170 23.28 27.67 27.14
CA VAL A 170 24.35 28.62 27.49
C VAL A 170 24.09 29.22 28.86
#